data_AF-A0A7V7AGU7-F1
#
_entry.id   AF-A0A7V7AGU7-F1
#
_cell.length_a   1.000
_cell.length_b   1.000
_cell.length_c   1.000
_cell.angle_alpha   90.00
_cell.angle_beta   90.00
_cell.angle_gamma   90.00
#
_symmetry.space_group_name_H-M   'P 1'
#
loop_
_entity.id
_entity.type
_entity.pdbx_description
1 polymer ?
#
loop_
_entity_poly.entity_id
_entity_poly.type
_entity_poly.pdbx_seq_one_letter_code
_entity_poly.pdbx_strand_id
1 'polypeptide(L)'
;KTTSALTEDFSGGATGLVKFLEKVTLVMDRLLFPINHKLNVLSYTIVGIMSLPIVCDVLARILTKKSLPGVIEIEEFMLIAVVFLGLAQVEANKENIRIELLFSRLPKWMQHVLDSFIYLSTMFLFATVSWQTVLQMSKKIGITSTALGIPISIFIGVAALGLALLTLTLVRNFLHIAMDLLRCGKRPYLLIIIAICIGIFMLPFYVKALTLKMAGLTLGALGVLLLFVLMLFGMPIGFAMALVGYLGLLLARRNPTAAFGMMGIAPYYSTASYILAVVPLFILMGELALYSGISNDVFDTAYKWLGRLPGGLAMSAVAGCAGFAAVCGDSMATAVTMGTVALPEMKKKNYHPSLATGCLAAGGTLGILIPPSVGFIFYAIITEESVGKLFVAGIVPGILLALLFMGTIYLYARRNPEKVPRGGSIYFERKDPVFKGYYRNAGLICPYFRGNSGRVFQSH
;
A
#
# COMPACT_ATOMS: atom_id res chain seq x y z
N LYS A 1 7.05 -20.51 -11.33
CA LYS A 1 6.74 -21.52 -12.37
C LYS A 1 5.96 -20.90 -13.54
N THR A 2 6.35 -19.68 -13.97
CA THR A 2 5.64 -18.88 -14.99
C THR A 2 6.64 -18.23 -15.95
N THR A 3 7.82 -18.85 -16.10
CA THR A 3 8.94 -18.36 -16.90
C THR A 3 9.09 -19.12 -18.23
N SER A 4 8.06 -19.83 -18.69
CA SER A 4 8.18 -20.76 -19.84
C SER A 4 7.17 -20.56 -20.97
N ALA A 5 6.59 -19.36 -21.14
CA ALA A 5 5.58 -19.12 -22.19
C ALA A 5 5.80 -17.83 -23.00
N LEU A 6 7.04 -17.33 -23.12
CA LEU A 6 7.35 -16.13 -23.92
C LEU A 6 8.43 -16.36 -24.99
N THR A 7 8.64 -17.61 -25.40
CA THR A 7 9.48 -17.96 -26.55
C THR A 7 8.60 -18.36 -27.73
N GLU A 8 7.87 -17.40 -28.29
CA GLU A 8 7.34 -17.52 -29.66
C GLU A 8 7.96 -16.41 -30.51
N ASP A 9 8.85 -16.86 -31.40
CA ASP A 9 9.24 -16.32 -32.71
C ASP A 9 9.25 -14.81 -32.94
N PHE A 10 10.41 -14.20 -32.62
CA PHE A 10 10.93 -13.06 -33.37
C PHE A 10 12.41 -13.30 -33.70
N SER A 11 12.66 -14.21 -34.65
CA SER A 11 13.96 -14.51 -35.26
C SER A 11 14.40 -13.44 -36.29
N GLY A 12 14.20 -12.16 -35.95
CA GLY A 12 14.64 -11.01 -36.76
C GLY A 12 15.84 -10.32 -36.11
N GLY A 13 17.06 -10.69 -36.52
CA GLY A 13 18.32 -9.93 -36.35
C GLY A 13 18.47 -9.11 -35.06
N ALA A 14 18.77 -9.75 -33.93
CA ALA A 14 19.15 -9.03 -32.71
C ALA A 14 20.45 -8.24 -32.95
N THR A 15 20.31 -6.94 -33.22
CA THR A 15 21.43 -5.99 -33.34
C THR A 15 22.38 -6.09 -32.15
N GLY A 16 23.69 -5.92 -32.36
CA GLY A 16 24.72 -6.02 -31.31
C GLY A 16 24.44 -5.21 -30.04
N LEU A 17 23.73 -4.08 -30.19
CA LEU A 17 23.22 -3.26 -29.09
C LEU A 17 22.30 -4.05 -28.13
N VAL A 18 21.36 -4.84 -28.65
CA VAL A 18 20.41 -5.60 -27.82
C VAL A 18 21.14 -6.66 -27.00
N LYS A 19 22.10 -7.38 -27.60
CA LYS A 19 22.92 -8.37 -26.89
C LYS A 19 23.79 -7.73 -25.80
N PHE A 20 24.31 -6.53 -26.05
CA PHE A 20 25.05 -5.77 -25.05
C PHE A 20 24.16 -5.36 -23.87
N LEU A 21 22.98 -4.80 -24.14
CA LEU A 21 22.01 -4.41 -23.12
C LEU A 21 21.54 -5.61 -22.29
N GLU A 22 21.35 -6.77 -22.92
CA GLU A 22 20.97 -8.01 -22.24
C GLU A 22 22.06 -8.45 -21.26
N LYS A 23 23.34 -8.38 -21.65
CA LYS A 23 24.46 -8.69 -20.77
C LYS A 23 24.54 -7.72 -19.59
N VAL A 24 24.37 -6.42 -19.81
CA VAL A 24 24.35 -5.40 -18.74
C VAL A 24 23.20 -5.68 -17.77
N THR A 25 22.01 -5.95 -18.29
CA THR A 25 20.81 -6.18 -17.49
C THR A 25 20.95 -7.45 -16.64
N LEU A 26 21.51 -8.53 -17.19
CA LEU A 26 21.82 -9.75 -16.44
C LEU A 26 22.81 -9.52 -15.28
N VAL A 27 23.81 -8.66 -15.47
CA VAL A 27 24.75 -8.29 -14.40
C VAL A 27 24.02 -7.47 -13.33
N MET A 28 23.18 -6.52 -13.72
CA MET A 28 22.36 -5.74 -12.78
C MET A 28 21.41 -6.62 -11.98
N ASP A 29 20.74 -7.59 -12.62
CA ASP A 29 19.84 -8.53 -11.94
C ASP A 29 20.59 -9.36 -10.90
N ARG A 30 21.78 -9.89 -11.23
CA ARG A 30 22.60 -10.65 -10.27
C ARG A 30 23.09 -9.82 -9.08
N LEU A 31 23.35 -8.53 -9.28
CA LEU A 31 23.85 -7.65 -8.23
C LEU A 31 22.71 -7.10 -7.36
N LEU A 32 21.63 -6.60 -7.98
CA LEU A 32 20.55 -5.92 -7.28
C LEU A 32 19.63 -6.88 -6.55
N PHE A 33 19.32 -8.06 -7.12
CA PHE A 33 18.42 -9.02 -6.50
C PHE A 33 18.83 -9.43 -5.07
N PRO A 34 20.07 -9.90 -4.80
CA PRO A 34 20.46 -10.30 -3.45
C PRO A 34 20.52 -9.12 -2.48
N ILE A 35 20.89 -7.93 -2.96
CA ILE A 35 20.96 -6.71 -2.13
C ILE A 35 19.55 -6.30 -1.72
N ASN A 36 18.65 -6.10 -2.69
CA ASN A 36 17.27 -5.71 -2.45
C ASN A 36 16.54 -6.73 -1.56
N HIS A 37 16.74 -8.02 -1.81
CA HIS A 37 16.13 -9.07 -1.00
C HIS A 37 16.61 -9.03 0.46
N LYS A 38 17.91 -8.91 0.70
CA LYS A 38 18.47 -8.83 2.07
C LYS A 38 17.99 -7.58 2.82
N LEU A 39 17.96 -6.43 2.14
CA LEU A 39 17.47 -5.19 2.75
C LEU A 39 15.97 -5.24 3.02
N ASN A 40 15.20 -5.91 2.17
CA ASN A 40 13.78 -6.12 2.40
C ASN A 40 13.51 -7.06 3.59
N VAL A 41 14.29 -8.13 3.76
CA VAL A 41 14.23 -8.99 4.96
C VAL A 41 14.57 -8.20 6.22
N LEU A 42 15.57 -7.31 6.14
CA LEU A 42 15.88 -6.40 7.23
C LEU A 42 14.71 -5.47 7.55
N SER A 43 14.03 -4.91 6.52
CA SER A 43 12.82 -4.10 6.69
C SER A 43 11.73 -4.85 7.46
N TYR A 44 11.39 -6.09 7.08
CA TYR A 44 10.39 -6.90 7.80
C TYR A 44 10.80 -7.19 9.25
N THR A 45 12.10 -7.41 9.48
CA THR A 45 12.63 -7.62 10.83
C THR A 45 12.47 -6.36 11.68
N ILE A 46 12.74 -5.18 11.11
CA ILE A 46 12.55 -3.89 11.78
C ILE A 46 11.08 -3.68 12.10
N VAL A 47 10.13 -3.98 11.20
CA VAL A 47 8.69 -3.91 11.50
C VAL A 47 8.33 -4.77 12.72
N GLY A 48 8.89 -5.98 12.83
CA GLY A 48 8.71 -6.80 14.03
C GLY A 48 9.26 -6.14 15.30
N ILE A 49 10.45 -5.54 15.22
CA ILE A 49 11.10 -4.83 16.33
C ILE A 49 10.33 -3.56 16.71
N MET A 50 9.74 -2.83 15.76
CA MET A 50 8.93 -1.62 16.00
C MET A 50 7.75 -1.87 16.94
N SER A 51 7.27 -3.11 17.03
CA SER A 51 6.22 -3.43 18.00
C SER A 51 6.69 -3.30 19.46
N LEU A 52 7.98 -3.50 19.74
CA LEU A 52 8.51 -3.56 21.10
C LEU A 52 8.50 -2.20 21.82
N PRO A 53 9.04 -1.09 21.25
CA PRO A 53 9.00 0.21 21.91
C PRO A 53 7.56 0.67 22.20
N ILE A 54 6.63 0.38 21.30
CA ILE A 54 5.20 0.74 21.47
C ILE A 54 4.57 -0.08 22.57
N VAL A 55 4.78 -1.40 22.60
CA VAL A 55 4.28 -2.25 23.69
C VAL A 55 4.86 -1.79 25.02
N CYS A 56 6.16 -1.47 25.07
CA CYS A 56 6.79 -0.91 26.25
C CYS A 56 6.18 0.44 26.65
N ASP A 57 5.93 1.36 25.71
CA ASP A 57 5.28 2.66 26.00
C ASP A 57 3.87 2.48 26.56
N VAL A 58 3.08 1.61 25.94
CA VAL A 58 1.71 1.32 26.37
C VAL A 58 1.71 0.73 27.78
N LEU A 59 2.58 -0.26 28.05
CA LEU A 59 2.72 -0.84 29.39
C LEU A 59 3.20 0.17 30.42
N ALA A 60 4.20 0.99 30.09
CA ALA A 60 4.69 2.05 30.95
C ALA A 60 3.60 3.07 31.26
N ARG A 61 2.78 3.45 30.26
CA ARG A 61 1.66 4.37 30.43
C ARG A 61 0.57 3.79 31.33
N ILE A 62 0.28 2.50 31.22
CA ILE A 62 -0.69 1.81 32.10
C ILE A 62 -0.17 1.74 33.54
N LEU A 63 1.11 1.39 33.73
CA LEU A 63 1.70 1.16 35.05
C LEU A 63 2.07 2.46 35.79
N THR A 64 2.59 3.45 35.07
CA THR A 64 3.21 4.66 35.67
C THR A 64 2.49 5.96 35.30
N LYS A 65 1.43 5.90 34.48
CA LYS A 65 0.74 7.07 33.89
C LYS A 65 1.63 8.03 33.10
N LYS A 66 2.87 7.62 32.77
CA LYS A 66 3.83 8.38 31.97
C LYS A 66 4.22 7.59 30.73
N SER A 67 4.38 8.27 29.61
CA SER A 67 4.95 7.70 28.39
C SER A 67 6.48 7.66 28.48
N LEU A 68 7.09 6.71 27.78
CA LEU A 68 8.53 6.61 27.68
C LEU A 68 9.08 7.71 26.76
N PRO A 69 10.04 8.53 27.23
CA PRO A 69 10.66 9.55 26.40
C PRO A 69 11.43 8.89 25.24
N GLY A 70 11.33 9.46 24.04
CA GLY A 70 12.07 9.02 22.86
C GLY A 70 11.40 7.92 22.02
N VAL A 71 10.30 7.30 22.46
CA VAL A 71 9.61 6.28 21.65
C VAL A 71 9.14 6.82 20.31
N ILE A 72 8.61 8.05 20.28
CA ILE A 72 8.17 8.71 19.03
C ILE A 72 9.35 8.83 18.05
N GLU A 73 10.52 9.28 18.51
CA GLU A 73 11.71 9.41 17.66
C GLU A 73 12.21 8.04 17.15
N ILE A 74 12.21 7.03 18.01
CA ILE A 74 12.59 5.66 17.62
C ILE A 74 11.68 5.13 16.51
N GLU A 75 10.36 5.31 16.66
CA GLU A 75 9.39 4.86 15.67
C GLU A 75 9.54 5.60 14.34
N GLU A 76 9.76 6.91 14.35
CA GLU A 76 10.03 7.69 13.13
C GLU A 76 11.29 7.19 12.42
N PHE A 77 12.36 6.91 13.17
CA PHE A 77 13.61 6.39 12.65
C PHE A 77 13.50 4.97 12.10
N MET A 78 12.82 4.08 12.81
CA MET A 78 12.56 2.72 12.33
C MET A 78 11.67 2.74 11.08
N LEU A 79 10.67 3.61 11.02
CA LEU A 79 9.79 3.74 9.87
C LEU A 79 10.56 4.18 8.61
N ILE A 80 11.50 5.12 8.73
CA ILE A 80 12.40 5.48 7.62
C ILE A 80 13.15 4.24 7.12
N ALA A 81 13.73 3.46 8.02
CA ALA A 81 14.44 2.25 7.64
C ALA A 81 13.50 1.23 6.96
N VAL A 82 12.32 1.00 7.51
CA VAL A 82 11.32 0.08 6.93
C VAL A 82 10.96 0.46 5.50
N VAL A 83 10.59 1.74 5.30
CA VAL A 83 10.15 2.22 3.98
C VAL A 83 11.30 2.18 2.98
N PHE A 84 12.42 2.84 3.27
CA PHE A 84 13.48 3.02 2.27
C PHE A 84 14.28 1.74 1.97
N LEU A 85 14.40 0.82 2.92
CA LEU A 85 15.04 -0.47 2.67
C LEU A 85 14.15 -1.43 1.86
N GLY A 86 12.82 -1.27 1.92
CA GLY A 86 11.86 -2.08 1.16
C GLY A 86 11.54 -1.54 -0.25
N LEU A 87 11.62 -0.22 -0.47
CA LEU A 87 11.18 0.45 -1.71
C LEU A 87 11.73 -0.17 -3.00
N ALA A 88 13.03 -0.50 -3.03
CA ALA A 88 13.66 -1.07 -4.22
C ALA A 88 13.14 -2.47 -4.55
N GLN A 89 12.83 -3.28 -3.54
CA GLN A 89 12.29 -4.63 -3.74
C GLN A 89 10.85 -4.59 -4.25
N VAL A 90 10.02 -3.67 -3.71
CA VAL A 90 8.63 -3.46 -4.17
C VAL A 90 8.60 -3.10 -5.65
N GLU A 91 9.48 -2.20 -6.11
CA GLU A 91 9.57 -1.88 -7.54
C GLU A 91 10.20 -3.02 -8.36
N ALA A 92 11.15 -3.77 -7.79
CA ALA A 92 11.74 -4.92 -8.49
C ALA A 92 10.69 -6.01 -8.80
N ASN A 93 9.72 -6.18 -7.92
CA ASN A 93 8.58 -7.10 -8.06
C ASN A 93 7.38 -6.50 -8.80
N LYS A 94 7.42 -5.20 -9.15
CA LYS A 94 6.29 -4.43 -9.72
C LYS A 94 5.05 -4.42 -8.83
N GLU A 95 5.22 -4.42 -7.52
CA GLU A 95 4.14 -4.43 -6.51
C GLU A 95 3.59 -3.03 -6.18
N ASN A 96 4.07 -2.00 -6.88
CA ASN A 96 3.56 -0.64 -6.73
C ASN A 96 2.10 -0.54 -7.18
N ILE A 97 1.31 0.22 -6.43
CA ILE A 97 -0.11 0.46 -6.73
C ILE A 97 -0.23 1.24 -8.05
N ARG A 98 -0.85 0.61 -9.06
CA ARG A 98 -1.04 1.15 -10.42
C ARG A 98 -2.50 1.02 -10.85
N ILE A 99 -2.98 1.95 -11.68
CA ILE A 99 -4.30 1.85 -12.31
C ILE A 99 -4.14 1.18 -13.68
N GLU A 100 -4.62 -0.04 -13.83
CA GLU A 100 -4.48 -0.81 -15.09
C GLU A 100 -5.68 -0.66 -16.05
N LEU A 101 -6.72 0.09 -15.67
CA LEU A 101 -8.01 0.11 -16.37
C LEU A 101 -7.89 0.48 -17.87
N LEU A 102 -7.12 1.52 -18.19
CA LEU A 102 -6.90 1.95 -19.57
C LEU A 102 -5.67 1.26 -20.16
N PHE A 103 -4.59 1.17 -19.38
CA PHE A 103 -3.31 0.58 -19.78
C PHE A 103 -3.47 -0.85 -20.31
N SER A 104 -4.23 -1.70 -19.62
CA SER A 104 -4.47 -3.10 -20.01
C SER A 104 -5.21 -3.26 -21.34
N ARG A 105 -5.95 -2.23 -21.78
CA ARG A 105 -6.67 -2.23 -23.07
C ARG A 105 -5.80 -1.81 -24.25
N LEU A 106 -4.61 -1.28 -24.00
CA LEU A 106 -3.72 -0.80 -25.06
C LEU A 106 -2.97 -1.96 -25.71
N PRO A 107 -2.60 -1.85 -27.00
CA PRO A 107 -1.75 -2.84 -27.65
C PRO A 107 -0.38 -2.91 -26.98
N LYS A 108 0.23 -4.11 -26.93
CA LYS A 108 1.52 -4.37 -26.23
C LYS A 108 2.62 -3.37 -26.58
N TRP A 109 2.75 -2.99 -27.86
CA TRP A 109 3.76 -2.01 -28.27
C TRP A 109 3.56 -0.63 -27.61
N MET A 110 2.31 -0.22 -27.39
CA MET A 110 2.01 1.06 -26.75
C MET A 110 2.17 0.98 -25.24
N GLN A 111 1.91 -0.18 -24.64
CA GLN A 111 2.26 -0.45 -23.24
C GLN A 111 3.77 -0.29 -23.02
N HIS A 112 4.61 -0.89 -23.88
CA HIS A 112 6.07 -0.71 -23.80
C HIS A 112 6.53 0.73 -24.01
N VAL A 113 5.87 1.50 -24.88
CA VAL A 113 6.13 2.94 -25.07
C VAL A 113 5.81 3.72 -23.81
N LEU A 114 4.64 3.49 -23.20
CA LEU A 114 4.23 4.16 -21.97
C LEU A 114 5.11 3.77 -20.79
N ASP A 115 5.38 2.48 -20.62
CA ASP A 115 6.31 2.00 -19.58
C ASP A 115 7.71 2.58 -19.78
N SER A 116 8.21 2.67 -21.01
CA SER A 116 9.50 3.33 -21.29
C SER A 116 9.51 4.79 -20.82
N PHE A 117 8.44 5.54 -21.07
CA PHE A 117 8.30 6.91 -20.59
C PHE A 117 8.21 6.98 -19.05
N ILE A 118 7.41 6.11 -18.44
CA ILE A 118 7.27 6.03 -16.98
C ILE A 118 8.61 5.73 -16.33
N TYR A 119 9.30 4.69 -16.78
CA TYR A 119 10.58 4.29 -16.21
C TYR A 119 11.67 5.32 -16.44
N LEU A 120 11.74 5.93 -17.62
CA LEU A 120 12.76 6.94 -17.90
C LEU A 120 12.53 8.21 -17.07
N SER A 121 11.30 8.72 -17.05
CA SER A 121 10.96 9.92 -16.27
C SER A 121 11.15 9.72 -14.77
N THR A 122 10.75 8.56 -14.23
CA THR A 122 10.91 8.25 -12.81
C THR A 122 12.36 7.96 -12.43
N MET A 123 13.13 7.29 -13.28
CA MET A 123 14.56 7.07 -13.06
C MET A 123 15.30 8.40 -12.88
N PHE A 124 15.10 9.37 -13.78
CA PHE A 124 15.72 10.69 -13.63
C PHE A 124 15.22 11.43 -12.39
N LEU A 125 13.91 11.34 -12.09
CA LEU A 125 13.33 11.96 -10.90
C LEU A 125 14.00 11.43 -9.64
N PHE A 126 14.00 10.10 -9.46
CA PHE A 126 14.58 9.47 -8.27
C PHE A 126 16.10 9.56 -8.20
N ALA A 127 16.79 9.66 -9.34
CA ALA A 127 18.22 10.01 -9.36
C ALA A 127 18.46 11.41 -8.76
N THR A 128 17.66 12.41 -9.17
CA THR A 128 17.76 13.75 -8.60
C THR A 128 17.36 13.81 -7.12
N VAL A 129 16.31 13.07 -6.73
CA VAL A 129 15.88 12.94 -5.33
C VAL A 129 16.96 12.29 -4.48
N SER A 130 17.56 11.19 -4.94
CA SER A 130 18.65 10.49 -4.25
C SER A 130 19.85 11.42 -4.07
N TRP A 131 20.30 12.09 -5.14
CA TRP A 131 21.38 13.07 -5.07
C TRP A 131 21.10 14.21 -4.07
N GLN A 132 19.90 14.82 -4.13
CA GLN A 132 19.51 15.88 -3.21
C GLN A 132 19.42 15.39 -1.76
N THR A 133 19.00 14.14 -1.54
CA THR A 133 18.93 13.55 -0.20
C THR A 133 20.34 13.34 0.37
N VAL A 134 21.32 12.93 -0.44
CA VAL A 134 22.73 12.88 -0.03
C VAL A 134 23.26 14.27 0.34
N LEU A 135 22.91 15.31 -0.42
CA LEU A 135 23.28 16.69 -0.07
C LEU A 135 22.60 17.19 1.21
N GLN A 136 21.38 16.72 1.51
CA GLN A 136 20.72 17.02 2.78
C GLN A 136 21.36 16.26 3.94
N MET A 137 21.79 15.02 3.72
CA MET A 137 22.55 14.23 4.69
C MET A 137 23.81 14.98 5.12
N SER A 138 24.59 15.48 4.15
CA SER A 138 25.85 16.18 4.42
C SER A 138 25.64 17.49 5.18
N LYS A 139 24.57 18.24 4.87
CA LYS A 139 24.21 19.46 5.59
C LYS A 139 23.76 19.24 7.03
N LYS A 140 23.23 18.06 7.34
CA LYS A 140 22.72 17.70 8.68
C LYS A 140 23.72 16.88 9.51
N ILE A 141 24.99 16.78 9.07
CA ILE A 141 26.05 16.18 9.88
C ILE A 141 26.23 17.01 11.16
N GLY A 142 26.23 16.35 12.31
CA GLY A 142 26.36 17.00 13.63
C GLY A 142 25.04 17.47 14.25
N ILE A 143 23.92 17.37 13.53
CA ILE A 143 22.59 17.68 14.08
C ILE A 143 22.00 16.39 14.67
N THR A 144 21.66 16.45 15.96
CA THR A 144 21.07 15.36 16.73
C THR A 144 19.57 15.52 16.92
N SER A 145 18.89 14.42 17.23
CA SER A 145 17.49 14.39 17.61
C SER A 145 17.27 15.05 18.97
N THR A 146 16.06 15.54 19.20
CA THR A 146 15.74 16.36 20.37
C THR A 146 15.68 15.58 21.68
N ALA A 147 15.12 14.37 21.66
CA ALA A 147 14.88 13.57 22.86
C ALA A 147 16.03 12.60 23.14
N LEU A 148 16.49 11.87 22.12
CA LEU A 148 17.50 10.82 22.28
C LEU A 148 18.92 11.24 21.90
N GLY A 149 19.09 12.42 21.30
CA GLY A 149 20.41 12.89 20.86
C GLY A 149 20.99 12.06 19.71
N ILE A 150 20.17 11.35 18.94
CA ILE A 150 20.64 10.46 17.87
C ILE A 150 20.97 11.29 16.62
N PRO A 151 22.11 11.08 15.94
CA PRO A 151 22.43 11.80 14.72
C PRO A 151 21.42 11.54 13.59
N ILE A 152 20.71 12.60 13.16
CA ILE A 152 19.64 12.50 12.15
C ILE A 152 20.22 12.13 10.77
N SER A 153 21.47 12.50 10.51
CA SER A 153 22.17 12.21 9.25
C SER A 153 22.22 10.72 8.93
N ILE A 154 22.25 9.83 9.93
CA ILE A 154 22.27 8.38 9.71
C ILE A 154 21.00 7.93 8.98
N PHE A 155 19.82 8.37 9.45
CA PHE A 155 18.53 7.98 8.86
C PHE A 155 18.27 8.65 7.52
N ILE A 156 18.77 9.88 7.31
CA ILE A 156 18.78 10.49 5.98
C ILE A 156 19.68 9.71 5.03
N GLY A 157 20.81 9.18 5.51
CA GLY A 157 21.69 8.28 4.75
C GLY A 157 21.00 6.98 4.36
N VAL A 158 20.22 6.37 5.27
CA VAL A 158 19.39 5.19 4.96
C VAL A 158 18.37 5.52 3.86
N ALA A 159 17.69 6.69 3.97
CA ALA A 159 16.77 7.14 2.94
C ALA A 159 17.47 7.33 1.58
N ALA A 160 18.63 7.99 1.57
CA ALA A 160 19.43 8.21 0.37
C ALA A 160 19.86 6.89 -0.30
N LEU A 161 20.28 5.89 0.50
CA LEU A 161 20.66 4.57 0.03
C LEU A 161 19.47 3.82 -0.56
N GLY A 162 18.32 3.83 0.10
CA GLY A 162 17.09 3.23 -0.42
C GLY A 162 16.64 3.85 -1.75
N LEU A 163 16.69 5.18 -1.85
CA LEU A 163 16.39 5.93 -3.08
C LEU A 163 17.40 5.65 -4.19
N ALA A 164 18.69 5.48 -3.86
CA ALA A 164 19.71 5.10 -4.83
C ALA A 164 19.46 3.70 -5.40
N LEU A 165 19.13 2.72 -4.54
CA LEU A 165 18.78 1.36 -4.97
C LEU A 165 17.50 1.31 -5.79
N LEU A 166 16.49 2.10 -5.41
CA LEU A 166 15.27 2.29 -6.20
C LEU A 166 15.62 2.82 -7.59
N THR A 167 16.48 3.85 -7.67
CA THR A 167 16.95 4.41 -8.95
C THR A 167 17.62 3.34 -9.81
N LEU A 168 18.51 2.52 -9.24
CA LEU A 168 19.17 1.42 -9.97
C LEU A 168 18.17 0.36 -10.44
N THR A 169 17.13 0.08 -9.66
CA THR A 169 16.07 -0.86 -10.05
C THR A 169 15.20 -0.27 -11.17
N LEU A 170 14.94 1.04 -11.17
CA LEU A 170 14.27 1.73 -12.27
C LEU A 170 15.12 1.73 -13.55
N VAL A 171 16.45 1.95 -13.46
CA VAL A 171 17.37 1.81 -14.59
C VAL A 171 17.24 0.41 -15.19
N ARG A 172 17.31 -0.63 -14.36
CA ARG A 172 17.17 -2.02 -14.80
C ARG A 172 15.82 -2.28 -15.49
N ASN A 173 14.71 -1.80 -14.91
CA ASN A 173 13.38 -1.95 -15.50
C ASN A 173 13.27 -1.24 -16.85
N PHE A 174 13.83 -0.03 -16.96
CA PHE A 174 13.93 0.69 -18.22
C PHE A 174 14.72 -0.11 -19.27
N LEU A 175 15.87 -0.68 -18.91
CA LEU A 175 16.68 -1.47 -19.84
C LEU A 175 15.92 -2.68 -20.40
N HIS A 176 15.20 -3.42 -19.55
CA HIS A 176 14.33 -4.53 -19.98
C HIS A 176 13.31 -4.10 -21.03
N ILE A 177 12.57 -3.03 -20.74
CA ILE A 177 11.50 -2.56 -21.63
C ILE A 177 12.04 -1.88 -22.90
N ALA A 178 13.18 -1.19 -22.80
CA ALA A 178 13.85 -0.63 -23.96
C ALA A 178 14.31 -1.74 -24.92
N MET A 179 14.81 -2.86 -24.41
CA MET A 179 15.15 -4.03 -25.24
C MET A 179 13.92 -4.60 -25.95
N ASP A 180 12.79 -4.73 -25.26
CA ASP A 180 11.53 -5.21 -25.87
C ASP A 180 11.07 -4.27 -27.00
N LEU A 181 11.14 -2.95 -26.79
CA LEU A 181 10.77 -1.97 -27.80
C LEU A 181 11.71 -1.98 -29.02
N LEU A 182 13.00 -2.20 -28.80
CA LEU A 182 14.01 -2.37 -29.86
C LEU A 182 13.75 -3.66 -30.67
N ARG A 183 13.32 -4.75 -30.02
CA ARG A 183 12.95 -6.02 -30.66
C ARG A 183 11.68 -5.87 -31.51
N CYS A 184 10.71 -5.05 -31.07
CA CYS A 184 9.51 -4.73 -31.85
C CYS A 184 9.77 -3.79 -33.05
N GLY A 185 11.01 -3.36 -33.30
CA GLY A 185 11.36 -2.44 -34.40
C GLY A 185 10.89 -1.00 -34.21
N LYS A 186 10.39 -0.63 -33.01
CA LYS A 186 9.81 0.69 -32.71
C LYS A 186 10.84 1.69 -32.14
N ARG A 187 12.07 1.64 -32.64
CA ARG A 187 13.19 2.55 -32.24
C ARG A 187 12.87 4.05 -32.26
N PRO A 188 12.12 4.63 -33.23
CA PRO A 188 11.89 6.07 -33.22
C PRO A 188 11.11 6.54 -31.99
N TYR A 189 10.19 5.71 -31.48
CA TYR A 189 9.44 6.03 -30.26
C TYR A 189 10.34 6.11 -29.03
N LEU A 190 11.37 5.25 -28.94
CA LEU A 190 12.36 5.32 -27.86
C LEU A 190 13.10 6.66 -27.87
N LEU A 191 13.52 7.13 -29.05
CA LEU A 191 14.22 8.41 -29.19
C LEU A 191 13.32 9.60 -28.85
N ILE A 192 12.04 9.56 -29.26
CA ILE A 192 11.05 10.57 -28.91
C ILE A 192 10.86 10.63 -27.39
N ILE A 193 10.72 9.48 -26.72
CA ILE A 193 10.57 9.43 -25.26
C ILE A 193 11.80 10.01 -24.57
N ILE A 194 13.01 9.65 -25.02
CA ILE A 194 14.25 10.21 -24.48
C ILE A 194 14.27 11.72 -24.66
N ALA A 195 13.90 12.25 -25.83
CA ALA A 195 13.82 13.68 -26.09
C ALA A 195 12.79 14.38 -25.18
N ILE A 196 11.60 13.79 -24.99
CA ILE A 196 10.57 14.31 -24.09
C ILE A 196 11.06 14.34 -22.65
N CYS A 197 11.66 13.26 -22.16
CA CYS A 197 12.21 13.19 -20.81
C CYS A 197 13.33 14.22 -20.61
N ILE A 198 14.26 14.35 -21.57
CA ILE A 198 15.28 15.40 -21.53
C ILE A 198 14.63 16.79 -21.46
N GLY A 199 13.59 17.05 -22.26
CA GLY A 199 12.85 18.30 -22.22
C GLY A 199 12.23 18.58 -20.84
N ILE A 200 11.60 17.58 -20.22
CA ILE A 200 11.02 17.68 -18.87
C ILE A 200 12.10 17.98 -17.82
N PHE A 201 13.27 17.32 -17.90
CA PHE A 201 14.35 17.52 -16.93
C PHE A 201 15.20 18.77 -17.18
N MET A 202 15.18 19.30 -18.41
CA MET A 202 15.79 20.59 -18.75
C MET A 202 14.89 21.77 -18.40
N LEU A 203 13.60 21.53 -18.17
CA LEU A 203 12.61 22.56 -17.80
C LEU A 203 13.09 23.52 -16.68
N PRO A 204 13.75 23.08 -15.59
CA PRO A 204 14.27 23.97 -14.55
C PRO A 204 15.17 25.11 -15.06
N PHE A 205 15.98 24.85 -16.08
CA PHE A 205 16.87 25.86 -16.66
C PHE A 205 16.11 26.91 -17.46
N TYR A 206 14.97 26.53 -18.06
CA TYR A 206 14.16 27.39 -18.91
C TYR A 206 12.95 28.02 -18.20
N VAL A 207 12.63 27.62 -16.96
CA VAL A 207 11.45 28.12 -16.22
C VAL A 207 11.48 29.64 -16.02
N LYS A 208 12.66 30.26 -15.91
CA LYS A 208 12.79 31.72 -15.84
C LYS A 208 12.45 32.42 -17.15
N ALA A 209 12.66 31.75 -18.29
CA ALA A 209 12.35 32.26 -19.62
C ALA A 209 10.88 32.02 -20.01
N LEU A 210 10.20 31.08 -19.36
CA LEU A 210 8.76 30.85 -19.53
C LEU A 210 7.96 32.05 -19.00
N THR A 211 7.42 32.86 -19.91
CA THR A 211 6.60 34.04 -19.62
C THR A 211 5.17 33.71 -19.15
N LEU A 212 4.80 32.41 -19.08
CA LEU A 212 3.47 31.93 -18.69
C LEU A 212 3.11 32.30 -17.25
N LYS A 213 2.58 33.51 -17.03
CA LYS A 213 1.90 33.89 -15.77
C LYS A 213 0.54 33.22 -15.77
N MET A 214 0.46 32.03 -15.20
CA MET A 214 -0.80 31.33 -14.99
C MET A 214 -1.34 31.63 -13.59
N ALA A 215 -2.66 31.77 -13.48
CA ALA A 215 -3.30 31.90 -12.17
C ALA A 215 -3.08 30.64 -11.34
N GLY A 216 -2.95 30.77 -10.01
CA GLY A 216 -2.70 29.63 -9.12
C GLY A 216 -3.73 28.50 -9.27
N LEU A 217 -5.00 28.87 -9.45
CA LEU A 217 -6.09 27.91 -9.70
C LEU A 217 -5.90 27.11 -11.00
N THR A 218 -5.49 27.78 -12.09
CA THR A 218 -5.26 27.12 -13.38
C THR A 218 -4.08 26.15 -13.32
N LEU A 219 -3.01 26.52 -12.61
CA LEU A 219 -1.86 25.65 -12.40
C LEU A 219 -2.24 24.41 -11.56
N GLY A 220 -3.03 24.61 -10.50
CA GLY A 220 -3.55 23.52 -9.68
C GLY A 220 -4.43 22.56 -10.48
N ALA A 221 -5.39 23.09 -11.23
CA ALA A 221 -6.29 22.30 -12.08
C ALA A 221 -5.52 21.49 -13.14
N LEU A 222 -4.52 22.11 -13.79
CA LEU A 222 -3.65 21.41 -14.75
C LEU A 222 -2.79 20.34 -14.07
N GLY A 223 -2.29 20.59 -12.86
CA GLY A 223 -1.53 19.61 -12.09
C GLY A 223 -2.36 18.39 -11.72
N VAL A 224 -3.60 18.60 -11.25
CA VAL A 224 -4.54 17.51 -10.95
C VAL A 224 -4.90 16.73 -12.21
N LEU A 225 -5.18 17.42 -13.32
CA LEU A 225 -5.47 16.78 -14.61
C LEU A 225 -4.27 15.93 -15.06
N LEU A 226 -3.06 16.47 -14.99
CA LEU A 226 -1.83 15.76 -15.35
C LEU A 226 -1.63 14.51 -14.47
N LEU A 227 -1.88 14.61 -13.17
CA LEU A 227 -1.79 13.48 -12.24
C LEU A 227 -2.73 12.33 -12.63
N PHE A 228 -4.01 12.64 -12.89
CA PHE A 228 -4.99 11.64 -13.32
C PHE A 228 -4.60 11.01 -14.66
N VAL A 229 -4.13 11.82 -15.61
CA VAL A 229 -3.67 11.33 -16.91
C VAL A 229 -2.51 10.34 -16.74
N LEU A 230 -1.49 10.68 -15.96
CA LEU A 230 -0.35 9.80 -15.70
C LEU A 230 -0.77 8.48 -15.02
N MET A 231 -1.65 8.55 -14.03
CA MET A 231 -2.16 7.37 -13.32
C MET A 231 -2.98 6.46 -14.24
N LEU A 232 -3.86 7.02 -15.08
CA LEU A 232 -4.65 6.26 -16.05
C LEU A 232 -3.78 5.54 -17.09
N PHE A 233 -2.62 6.11 -17.43
CA PHE A 233 -1.62 5.48 -18.30
C PHE A 233 -0.72 4.46 -17.59
N GLY A 234 -1.01 4.10 -16.34
CA GLY A 234 -0.33 3.02 -15.63
C GLY A 234 0.87 3.45 -14.80
N MET A 235 1.12 4.76 -14.64
CA MET A 235 2.16 5.26 -13.75
C MET A 235 1.78 4.96 -12.29
N PRO A 236 2.69 4.38 -11.48
CA PRO A 236 2.47 4.24 -10.04
C PRO A 236 2.07 5.55 -9.37
N ILE A 237 1.13 5.48 -8.43
CA ILE A 237 0.55 6.65 -7.78
C ILE A 237 1.63 7.52 -7.13
N GLY A 238 2.53 6.92 -6.34
CA GLY A 238 3.61 7.64 -5.66
C GLY A 238 4.58 8.32 -6.63
N PHE A 239 4.86 7.69 -7.77
CA PHE A 239 5.73 8.26 -8.80
C PHE A 239 5.07 9.43 -9.52
N ALA A 240 3.77 9.30 -9.86
CA ALA A 240 2.99 10.37 -10.45
C ALA A 240 2.90 11.59 -9.51
N MET A 241 2.65 11.35 -8.22
CA MET A 241 2.63 12.41 -7.19
C MET A 241 3.98 13.12 -7.08
N ALA A 242 5.09 12.39 -7.07
CA ALA A 242 6.43 12.97 -7.00
C ALA A 242 6.75 13.83 -8.24
N LEU A 243 6.42 13.33 -9.44
CA LEU A 243 6.67 14.04 -10.70
C LEU A 243 5.82 15.32 -10.81
N VAL A 244 4.52 15.21 -10.56
CA VAL A 244 3.58 16.35 -10.61
C VAL A 244 3.88 17.35 -9.52
N GLY A 245 4.19 16.90 -8.30
CA GLY A 245 4.59 17.79 -7.20
C GLY A 245 5.86 18.56 -7.50
N TYR A 246 6.86 17.91 -8.10
CA TYR A 246 8.08 18.59 -8.56
C TYR A 246 7.78 19.63 -9.64
N LEU A 247 7.07 19.25 -10.71
CA LEU A 247 6.73 20.17 -11.80
C LEU A 247 5.87 21.34 -11.32
N GLY A 248 4.91 21.06 -10.44
CA GLY A 248 4.05 22.07 -9.81
C GLY A 248 4.85 23.07 -8.99
N LEU A 249 5.75 22.61 -8.12
CA LEU A 249 6.58 23.49 -7.31
C LEU A 249 7.54 24.33 -8.18
N LEU A 250 8.11 23.70 -9.21
CA LEU A 250 9.01 24.36 -10.15
C LEU A 250 8.31 25.48 -10.92
N LEU A 251 7.11 25.23 -11.45
CA LEU A 251 6.31 26.21 -12.19
C LEU A 251 5.72 27.30 -11.27
N ALA A 252 5.30 26.93 -10.05
CA ALA A 252 4.71 27.87 -9.09
C ALA A 252 5.74 28.85 -8.52
N ARG A 253 6.90 28.35 -8.08
CA ARG A 253 7.95 29.19 -7.47
C ARG A 253 8.89 29.83 -8.48
N ARG A 254 8.91 29.32 -9.72
CA ARG A 254 9.85 29.70 -10.78
C ARG A 254 11.32 29.72 -10.34
N ASN A 255 11.63 28.91 -9.34
CA ASN A 255 12.95 28.83 -8.74
C ASN A 255 13.41 27.37 -8.68
N PRO A 256 14.38 26.98 -9.53
CA PRO A 256 14.93 25.63 -9.55
C PRO A 256 15.51 25.20 -8.20
N THR A 257 16.13 26.12 -7.46
CA THR A 257 16.78 25.78 -6.19
C THR A 257 15.77 25.37 -5.13
N ALA A 258 14.59 26.00 -5.11
CA ALA A 258 13.51 25.62 -4.20
C ALA A 258 12.95 24.24 -4.54
N ALA A 259 12.74 23.95 -5.82
CA ALA A 259 12.23 22.65 -6.28
C ALA A 259 13.20 21.51 -5.98
N PHE A 260 14.48 21.69 -6.29
CA PHE A 260 15.53 20.71 -5.97
C PHE A 260 15.75 20.55 -4.46
N GLY A 261 15.70 21.65 -3.69
CA GLY A 261 15.82 21.60 -2.24
C GLY A 261 14.70 20.76 -1.61
N MET A 262 13.47 20.92 -2.09
CA MET A 262 12.32 20.15 -1.62
C MET A 262 12.45 18.66 -1.90
N MET A 263 13.00 18.26 -3.06
CA MET A 263 13.26 16.86 -3.37
C MET A 263 14.19 16.16 -2.37
N GLY A 264 15.15 16.88 -1.79
CA GLY A 264 16.05 16.29 -0.79
C GLY A 264 15.43 16.20 0.61
N ILE A 265 14.48 17.07 0.93
CA ILE A 265 13.89 17.20 2.27
C ILE A 265 12.64 16.31 2.38
N ALA A 266 11.78 16.32 1.37
CA ALA A 266 10.48 15.67 1.40
C ALA A 266 10.53 14.17 1.72
N PRO A 267 11.44 13.33 1.14
CA PRO A 267 11.44 11.90 1.42
C PRO A 267 11.62 11.58 2.91
N TYR A 268 12.51 12.32 3.59
CA TYR A 268 12.74 12.15 5.02
C TYR A 268 11.52 12.60 5.83
N TYR A 269 11.07 13.86 5.67
CA TYR A 269 10.01 14.43 6.50
C TYR A 269 8.64 13.81 6.26
N SER A 270 8.33 13.38 5.02
CA SER A 270 7.08 12.68 4.72
C SER A 270 7.05 11.26 5.28
N THR A 271 8.21 10.64 5.52
CA THR A 271 8.31 9.27 6.05
C THR A 271 8.51 9.25 7.56
N ALA A 272 9.21 10.25 8.12
CA ALA A 272 9.44 10.42 9.56
C ALA A 272 8.14 10.90 10.26
N SER A 273 7.13 10.04 10.28
CA SER A 273 5.84 10.34 10.90
C SER A 273 5.42 9.20 11.82
N TYR A 274 5.32 9.51 13.11
CA TYR A 274 4.78 8.58 14.10
C TYR A 274 3.37 8.08 13.75
N ILE A 275 2.56 8.91 13.10
CA ILE A 275 1.20 8.52 12.67
C ILE A 275 1.27 7.46 11.57
N LEU A 276 2.23 7.58 10.63
CA LEU A 276 2.42 6.57 9.59
C LEU A 276 2.99 5.25 10.13
N ALA A 277 3.70 5.27 11.27
CA ALA A 277 4.26 4.05 11.88
C ALA A 277 3.16 3.05 12.30
N VAL A 278 1.95 3.56 12.54
CA VAL A 278 0.77 2.75 12.84
C VAL A 278 0.38 1.82 11.67
N VAL A 279 0.64 2.23 10.42
CA VAL A 279 0.28 1.44 9.21
C VAL A 279 0.98 0.08 9.16
N PRO A 280 2.33 -0.02 9.17
CA PRO A 280 3.00 -1.33 9.14
C PRO A 280 2.68 -2.18 10.37
N LEU A 281 2.38 -1.58 11.53
CA LEU A 281 1.99 -2.30 12.73
C LEU A 281 0.59 -2.92 12.63
N PHE A 282 -0.37 -2.23 12.00
CA PHE A 282 -1.68 -2.81 11.72
C PHE A 282 -1.61 -3.93 10.69
N ILE A 283 -0.77 -3.78 9.67
CA ILE A 283 -0.49 -4.85 8.69
C ILE A 283 0.13 -6.05 9.41
N LEU A 284 1.15 -5.83 10.26
CA LEU A 284 1.78 -6.88 11.06
C LEU A 284 0.75 -7.59 11.95
N MET A 285 -0.13 -6.84 12.62
CA MET A 285 -1.19 -7.40 13.44
C MET A 285 -2.19 -8.23 12.61
N GLY A 286 -2.54 -7.78 11.40
CA GLY A 286 -3.40 -8.51 10.48
C GLY A 286 -2.81 -9.86 10.06
N GLU A 287 -1.51 -9.88 9.73
CA GLU A 287 -0.79 -11.12 9.44
C GLU A 287 -0.74 -12.06 10.66
N LEU A 288 -0.41 -11.55 11.84
CA LEU A 288 -0.43 -12.35 13.08
C LEU A 288 -1.84 -12.91 13.38
N ALA A 289 -2.90 -12.15 13.13
CA ALA A 289 -4.28 -12.59 13.30
C ALA A 289 -4.67 -13.70 12.31
N LEU A 290 -4.17 -13.62 11.07
CA LEU A 290 -4.34 -14.68 10.06
C LEU A 290 -3.65 -15.98 10.49
N TYR A 291 -2.37 -15.91 10.90
CA TYR A 291 -1.61 -17.10 11.29
C TYR A 291 -2.06 -17.73 12.61
N SER A 292 -2.61 -16.94 13.54
CA SER A 292 -3.15 -17.44 14.81
C SER A 292 -4.53 -18.10 14.69
N GLY A 293 -5.16 -18.05 13.51
CA GLY A 293 -6.46 -18.67 13.25
C GLY A 293 -7.68 -17.83 13.68
N ILE A 294 -7.47 -16.60 14.17
CA ILE A 294 -8.57 -15.69 14.58
C ILE A 294 -9.54 -15.45 13.42
N SER A 295 -9.04 -15.38 12.19
CA SER A 295 -9.86 -15.24 10.99
C SER A 295 -10.88 -16.37 10.80
N ASN A 296 -10.52 -17.60 11.14
CA ASN A 296 -11.42 -18.76 11.09
C ASN A 296 -12.50 -18.63 12.16
N ASP A 297 -12.12 -18.30 13.39
CA ASP A 297 -13.05 -18.13 14.51
C ASP A 297 -14.09 -17.02 14.22
N VAL A 298 -13.66 -15.91 13.62
CA VAL A 298 -14.54 -14.80 13.21
C VAL A 298 -15.53 -15.27 12.14
N PHE A 299 -15.05 -15.99 11.12
CA PHE A 299 -15.90 -16.52 10.06
C PHE A 299 -16.92 -17.54 10.59
N ASP A 300 -16.48 -18.49 11.41
CA ASP A 300 -17.34 -19.52 12.00
C ASP A 300 -18.40 -18.91 12.91
N THR A 301 -18.04 -17.90 13.69
CA THR A 301 -18.98 -17.17 14.54
C THR A 301 -20.03 -16.45 13.69
N ALA A 302 -19.62 -15.76 12.63
CA ALA A 302 -20.54 -15.14 11.68
C ALA A 302 -21.45 -16.18 11.02
N TYR A 303 -20.90 -17.35 10.68
CA TYR A 303 -21.64 -18.45 10.07
C TYR A 303 -22.68 -19.07 11.00
N LYS A 304 -22.40 -19.17 12.31
CA LYS A 304 -23.40 -19.61 13.30
C LYS A 304 -24.58 -18.64 13.42
N TRP A 305 -24.34 -17.33 13.29
CA TRP A 305 -25.40 -16.31 13.39
C TRP A 305 -26.21 -16.14 12.11
N LEU A 306 -25.52 -16.06 10.97
CA LEU A 306 -26.12 -15.69 9.69
C LEU A 306 -26.40 -16.90 8.79
N GLY A 307 -25.82 -18.06 9.07
CA GLY A 307 -25.95 -19.27 8.26
C GLY A 307 -27.38 -19.80 8.09
N ARG A 308 -28.30 -19.41 8.98
CA ARG A 308 -29.73 -19.75 8.92
C ARG A 308 -30.50 -18.97 7.85
N LEU A 309 -29.94 -17.86 7.37
CA LEU A 309 -30.58 -17.02 6.35
C LEU A 309 -30.31 -17.55 4.92
N PRO A 310 -31.19 -17.26 3.95
CA PRO A 310 -30.91 -17.57 2.54
C PRO A 310 -29.68 -16.78 2.08
N GLY A 311 -28.66 -17.47 1.57
CA GLY A 311 -27.34 -16.88 1.29
C GLY A 311 -26.46 -16.70 2.53
N GLY A 312 -26.82 -17.34 3.65
CA GLY A 312 -26.17 -17.15 4.95
C GLY A 312 -24.66 -17.35 4.93
N LEU A 313 -24.13 -18.29 4.14
CA LEU A 313 -22.68 -18.49 4.02
C LEU A 313 -21.98 -17.26 3.38
N ALA A 314 -22.59 -16.67 2.35
CA ALA A 314 -22.06 -15.46 1.71
C ALA A 314 -22.23 -14.22 2.61
N MET A 315 -23.35 -14.11 3.33
CA MET A 315 -23.52 -13.05 4.33
C MET A 315 -22.49 -13.17 5.46
N SER A 316 -22.17 -14.40 5.88
CA SER A 316 -21.16 -14.68 6.89
C SER A 316 -19.75 -14.32 6.43
N ALA A 317 -19.44 -14.48 5.15
CA ALA A 317 -18.18 -14.00 4.60
C ALA A 317 -18.08 -12.47 4.63
N VAL A 318 -19.16 -11.74 4.29
CA VAL A 318 -19.18 -10.28 4.41
C VAL A 318 -19.06 -9.82 5.87
N ALA A 319 -19.77 -10.47 6.78
CA ALA A 319 -19.65 -10.19 8.21
C ALA A 319 -18.26 -10.56 8.77
N GLY A 320 -17.65 -11.63 8.25
CA GLY A 320 -16.28 -12.01 8.54
C GLY A 320 -15.27 -10.97 8.05
N CYS A 321 -15.44 -10.47 6.81
CA CYS A 321 -14.67 -9.34 6.30
C CYS A 321 -14.85 -8.10 7.18
N ALA A 322 -16.07 -7.79 7.62
CA ALA A 322 -16.32 -6.64 8.48
C ALA A 322 -15.64 -6.78 9.86
N GLY A 323 -15.73 -7.96 10.46
CA GLY A 323 -15.10 -8.25 11.76
C GLY A 323 -13.58 -8.27 11.68
N PHE A 324 -13.01 -8.85 10.62
CA PHE A 324 -11.57 -8.86 10.42
C PHE A 324 -11.02 -7.49 10.02
N ALA A 325 -11.77 -6.72 9.22
CA ALA A 325 -11.47 -5.31 8.93
C ALA A 325 -11.36 -4.48 10.22
N ALA A 326 -12.24 -4.72 11.20
CA ALA A 326 -12.19 -4.08 12.52
C ALA A 326 -10.96 -4.47 13.36
N VAL A 327 -10.16 -5.43 12.90
CA VAL A 327 -8.89 -5.82 13.49
C VAL A 327 -7.76 -5.23 12.66
N CYS A 328 -7.60 -5.64 11.41
CA CYS A 328 -6.40 -5.31 10.63
C CYS A 328 -6.44 -3.98 9.88
N GLY A 329 -7.63 -3.42 9.60
CA GLY A 329 -7.78 -2.14 8.90
C GLY A 329 -7.22 -2.08 7.48
N ASP A 330 -6.99 -3.24 6.85
CA ASP A 330 -6.47 -3.34 5.49
C ASP A 330 -7.41 -4.16 4.59
N SER A 331 -7.81 -3.56 3.47
CA SER A 331 -8.73 -4.17 2.51
C SER A 331 -8.12 -5.33 1.75
N MET A 332 -6.82 -5.25 1.40
CA MET A 332 -6.16 -6.31 0.65
C MET A 332 -5.96 -7.55 1.52
N ALA A 333 -5.40 -7.38 2.72
CA ALA A 333 -5.27 -8.45 3.71
C ALA A 333 -6.63 -9.06 4.04
N THR A 334 -7.67 -8.25 4.27
CA THR A 334 -9.03 -8.76 4.54
C THR A 334 -9.55 -9.64 3.40
N ALA A 335 -9.39 -9.20 2.14
CA ALA A 335 -9.85 -9.97 0.98
C ALA A 335 -9.08 -11.30 0.82
N VAL A 336 -7.76 -11.28 1.04
CA VAL A 336 -6.92 -12.49 0.97
C VAL A 336 -7.27 -13.45 2.10
N THR A 337 -7.31 -12.97 3.34
CA THR A 337 -7.60 -13.77 4.54
C THR A 337 -9.01 -14.35 4.51
N MET A 338 -10.04 -13.56 4.24
CA MET A 338 -11.40 -14.09 4.15
C MET A 338 -11.61 -14.93 2.89
N GLY A 339 -10.87 -14.63 1.81
CA GLY A 339 -10.87 -15.42 0.59
C GLY A 339 -10.33 -16.83 0.80
N THR A 340 -9.24 -17.01 1.55
CA THR A 340 -8.68 -18.34 1.84
C THR A 340 -9.57 -19.17 2.77
N VAL A 341 -10.33 -18.52 3.66
CA VAL A 341 -11.23 -19.19 4.61
C VAL A 341 -12.60 -19.50 3.98
N ALA A 342 -13.26 -18.51 3.40
CA ALA A 342 -14.66 -18.63 3.00
C ALA A 342 -14.86 -19.19 1.58
N LEU A 343 -13.95 -18.94 0.64
CA LEU A 343 -14.10 -19.38 -0.76
C LEU A 343 -14.12 -20.91 -0.90
N PRO A 344 -13.25 -21.68 -0.21
CA PRO A 344 -13.31 -23.15 -0.25
C PRO A 344 -14.65 -23.69 0.29
N GLU A 345 -15.17 -23.11 1.37
CA GLU A 345 -16.44 -23.51 1.97
C GLU A 345 -17.64 -23.21 1.05
N MET A 346 -17.62 -22.06 0.38
CA MET A 346 -18.64 -21.71 -0.62
C MET A 346 -18.60 -22.67 -1.82
N LYS A 347 -17.41 -23.06 -2.28
CA LYS A 347 -17.26 -24.07 -3.34
C LYS A 347 -17.79 -25.44 -2.93
N LYS A 348 -17.49 -25.90 -1.71
CA LYS A 348 -18.02 -27.18 -1.18
C LYS A 348 -19.55 -27.19 -1.15
N LYS A 349 -20.18 -26.04 -0.89
CA LYS A 349 -21.64 -25.88 -0.90
C LYS A 349 -22.19 -25.47 -2.25
N ASN A 350 -21.45 -25.61 -3.36
CA ASN A 350 -21.92 -25.32 -4.71
C ASN A 350 -22.48 -23.89 -4.90
N TYR A 351 -21.90 -22.90 -4.24
CA TYR A 351 -22.23 -21.49 -4.51
C TYR A 351 -21.72 -21.10 -5.90
N HIS A 352 -22.51 -20.32 -6.64
CA HIS A 352 -22.08 -19.81 -7.94
C HIS A 352 -20.78 -18.98 -7.82
N PRO A 353 -19.73 -19.25 -8.64
CA PRO A 353 -18.43 -18.61 -8.50
C PRO A 353 -18.49 -17.08 -8.48
N SER A 354 -19.30 -16.46 -9.35
CA SER A 354 -19.44 -15.00 -9.40
C SER A 354 -20.00 -14.38 -8.12
N LEU A 355 -20.89 -15.09 -7.41
CA LEU A 355 -21.39 -14.60 -6.12
C LEU A 355 -20.32 -14.76 -5.04
N ALA A 356 -19.66 -15.92 -5.00
CA ALA A 356 -18.64 -16.21 -4.01
C ALA A 356 -17.44 -15.26 -4.12
N THR A 357 -16.94 -15.00 -5.33
CA THR A 357 -15.85 -14.04 -5.54
C THR A 357 -16.32 -12.59 -5.39
N GLY A 358 -17.53 -12.28 -5.87
CA GLY A 358 -18.10 -10.94 -5.78
C GLY A 358 -18.36 -10.47 -4.34
N CYS A 359 -18.91 -11.33 -3.48
CA CYS A 359 -19.17 -10.98 -2.08
C CYS A 359 -17.89 -10.83 -1.27
N LEU A 360 -16.86 -11.64 -1.55
CA LEU A 360 -15.54 -11.52 -0.92
C LEU A 360 -14.81 -10.26 -1.40
N ALA A 361 -14.85 -9.97 -2.70
CA ALA A 361 -14.27 -8.74 -3.26
C ALA A 361 -14.95 -7.49 -2.68
N ALA A 362 -16.29 -7.46 -2.64
CA ALA A 362 -17.05 -6.37 -2.03
C ALA A 362 -16.79 -6.28 -0.52
N GLY A 363 -16.83 -7.41 0.20
CA GLY A 363 -16.57 -7.48 1.63
C GLY A 363 -15.17 -6.98 2.00
N GLY A 364 -14.14 -7.30 1.20
CA GLY A 364 -12.78 -6.81 1.40
C GLY A 364 -12.68 -5.28 1.35
N THR A 365 -13.54 -4.60 0.59
CA THR A 365 -13.57 -3.12 0.57
C THR A 365 -14.00 -2.50 1.90
N LEU A 366 -14.63 -3.25 2.80
CA LEU A 366 -14.99 -2.77 4.14
C LEU A 366 -13.77 -2.43 5.01
N GLY A 367 -12.60 -3.03 4.70
CA GLY A 367 -11.32 -2.77 5.35
C GLY A 367 -10.94 -1.29 5.43
N ILE A 368 -11.34 -0.49 4.44
CA ILE A 368 -11.02 0.94 4.42
C ILE A 368 -11.94 1.79 5.32
N LEU A 369 -13.13 1.29 5.65
CA LEU A 369 -14.18 2.05 6.34
C LEU A 369 -14.32 1.69 7.82
N ILE A 370 -14.08 0.42 8.19
CA ILE A 370 -14.28 -0.05 9.56
C ILE A 370 -12.99 0.16 10.35
N PRO A 371 -13.00 0.93 11.46
CA PRO A 371 -11.79 1.20 12.24
C PRO A 371 -11.24 -0.03 12.99
N PRO A 372 -9.90 -0.14 13.17
CA PRO A 372 -8.86 0.76 12.66
C PRO A 372 -8.78 0.68 11.13
N SER A 373 -8.38 1.76 10.44
CA SER A 373 -8.31 1.76 8.96
C SER A 373 -7.07 2.50 8.47
N VAL A 374 -6.24 1.79 7.69
CA VAL A 374 -5.05 2.36 7.05
C VAL A 374 -5.45 3.48 6.07
N GLY A 375 -6.56 3.30 5.35
CA GLY A 375 -7.05 4.32 4.42
C GLY A 375 -7.47 5.62 5.10
N PHE A 376 -8.12 5.54 6.27
CA PHE A 376 -8.43 6.74 7.05
C PHE A 376 -7.20 7.41 7.64
N ILE A 377 -6.16 6.65 7.99
CA ILE A 377 -4.89 7.24 8.41
C ILE A 377 -4.28 8.08 7.28
N PHE A 378 -4.18 7.52 6.06
CA PHE A 378 -3.68 8.28 4.91
C PHE A 378 -4.55 9.49 4.60
N TYR A 379 -5.88 9.32 4.60
CA TYR A 379 -6.80 10.42 4.38
C TYR A 379 -6.64 11.54 5.43
N ALA A 380 -6.55 11.18 6.71
CA ALA A 380 -6.34 12.11 7.82
C ALA A 380 -5.05 12.92 7.65
N ILE A 381 -3.95 12.26 7.27
CA ILE A 381 -2.65 12.93 7.09
C ILE A 381 -2.71 13.92 5.92
N ILE A 382 -3.32 13.52 4.80
CA ILE A 382 -3.40 14.38 3.61
C ILE A 382 -4.35 15.56 3.82
N THR A 383 -5.44 15.35 4.57
CA THR A 383 -6.44 16.39 4.86
C THR A 383 -6.14 17.18 6.14
N GLU A 384 -5.05 16.84 6.83
CA GLU A 384 -4.69 17.39 8.16
C GLU A 384 -5.82 17.24 9.20
N GLU A 385 -6.66 16.23 9.04
CA GLU A 385 -7.79 15.93 9.92
C GLU A 385 -7.39 15.00 11.07
N SER A 386 -8.22 14.98 12.12
CA SER A 386 -7.99 14.09 13.25
C SER A 386 -8.32 12.64 12.89
N VAL A 387 -7.32 11.76 12.93
CA VAL A 387 -7.45 10.30 12.76
C VAL A 387 -8.55 9.73 13.66
N GLY A 388 -8.59 10.16 14.93
CA GLY A 388 -9.59 9.69 15.89
C GLY A 388 -11.02 10.07 15.51
N LYS A 389 -11.23 11.29 14.98
CA LYS A 389 -12.55 11.72 14.50
C LYS A 389 -12.99 10.91 13.28
N LEU A 390 -12.08 10.67 12.34
CA LEU A 390 -12.33 9.85 11.15
C LEU A 390 -12.68 8.40 11.51
N PHE A 391 -12.01 7.82 12.50
CA PHE A 391 -12.36 6.49 13.00
C PHE A 391 -13.78 6.45 13.55
N VAL A 392 -14.16 7.39 14.43
CA VAL A 392 -15.54 7.43 14.95
C VAL A 392 -16.56 7.66 13.82
N ALA A 393 -16.25 8.56 12.89
CA ALA A 393 -17.10 8.83 11.73
C ALA A 393 -17.26 7.63 10.80
N GLY A 394 -16.26 6.74 10.71
CA GLY A 394 -16.26 5.53 9.88
C GLY A 394 -17.17 4.41 10.36
N ILE A 395 -17.52 4.37 11.66
CA ILE A 395 -18.31 3.28 12.25
C ILE A 395 -19.68 3.15 11.59
N VAL A 396 -20.43 4.27 11.52
CA VAL A 396 -21.78 4.30 10.94
C VAL A 396 -21.80 3.88 9.47
N PRO A 397 -20.99 4.49 8.56
CA PRO A 397 -20.98 4.09 7.16
C PRO A 397 -20.43 2.68 6.95
N GLY A 398 -19.47 2.22 7.74
CA GLY A 398 -18.94 0.85 7.67
C GLY A 398 -20.00 -0.20 8.00
N ILE A 399 -20.73 -0.02 9.11
CA ILE A 399 -21.85 -0.92 9.49
C ILE A 399 -22.96 -0.85 8.44
N LEU A 400 -23.34 0.35 8.00
CA LEU A 400 -24.37 0.53 6.99
C LEU A 400 -24.01 -0.21 5.69
N LEU A 401 -22.76 -0.07 5.21
CA LEU A 401 -22.31 -0.73 4.00
C LEU A 401 -22.28 -2.25 4.14
N ALA A 402 -21.84 -2.77 5.29
CA ALA A 402 -21.88 -4.21 5.58
C ALA A 402 -23.33 -4.75 5.58
N LEU A 403 -24.27 -4.01 6.16
CA LEU A 403 -25.69 -4.35 6.13
C LEU A 403 -26.28 -4.30 4.72
N LEU A 404 -25.89 -3.31 3.91
CA LEU A 404 -26.32 -3.20 2.51
C LEU A 404 -25.78 -4.38 1.69
N PHE A 405 -24.52 -4.77 1.85
CA PHE A 405 -23.95 -5.95 1.19
C PHE A 405 -24.64 -7.25 1.62
N MET A 406 -24.92 -7.42 2.92
CA MET A 406 -25.69 -8.56 3.40
C MET A 406 -27.14 -8.57 2.85
N GLY A 407 -27.76 -7.39 2.77
CA GLY A 407 -29.10 -7.21 2.20
C GLY A 407 -29.16 -7.55 0.71
N THR A 408 -28.17 -7.11 -0.08
CA THR A 408 -28.10 -7.46 -1.52
C THR A 408 -27.89 -8.96 -1.73
N ILE A 409 -27.05 -9.61 -0.91
CA ILE A 409 -26.87 -11.07 -0.93
C ILE A 409 -28.19 -11.77 -0.59
N TYR A 410 -28.90 -11.32 0.46
CA TYR A 410 -30.19 -11.89 0.85
C TYR A 410 -31.23 -11.79 -0.27
N LEU A 411 -31.36 -10.61 -0.90
CA LEU A 411 -32.28 -10.40 -2.02
C LEU A 411 -31.90 -11.24 -3.24
N TYR A 412 -30.61 -11.35 -3.55
CA TYR A 412 -30.11 -12.16 -4.65
C TYR A 412 -30.37 -13.66 -4.41
N ALA A 413 -30.10 -14.15 -3.19
CA ALA A 413 -30.33 -15.54 -2.81
C ALA A 413 -31.82 -15.92 -2.82
N ARG A 414 -32.71 -14.99 -2.46
CA ARG A 414 -34.16 -15.21 -2.52
C ARG A 414 -34.68 -15.28 -3.96
N ARG A 415 -34.10 -14.51 -4.89
CA ARG A 415 -34.47 -14.52 -6.32
C ARG A 415 -33.87 -15.68 -7.10
N ASN A 416 -32.69 -16.17 -6.71
CA ASN A 416 -31.98 -17.25 -7.40
C ASN A 416 -31.61 -18.41 -6.46
N PRO A 417 -32.60 -19.14 -5.91
CA PRO A 417 -32.34 -20.23 -4.96
C PRO A 417 -31.51 -21.38 -5.54
N GLU A 418 -31.54 -21.59 -6.86
CA GLU A 418 -30.73 -22.62 -7.53
C GLU A 418 -29.22 -22.29 -7.55
N LYS A 419 -28.87 -21.00 -7.54
CA LYS A 419 -27.47 -20.52 -7.60
C LYS A 419 -26.85 -20.34 -6.21
N VAL A 420 -27.67 -20.43 -5.16
CA VAL A 420 -27.31 -20.17 -3.76
C VAL A 420 -28.06 -21.16 -2.88
N PRO A 421 -27.55 -22.41 -2.72
CA PRO A 421 -28.23 -23.39 -1.88
C PRO A 421 -28.32 -22.89 -0.44
N ARG A 422 -29.48 -23.10 0.17
CA ARG A 422 -29.74 -22.70 1.57
C ARG A 422 -28.73 -23.39 2.48
N GLY A 423 -28.13 -22.63 3.39
CA GLY A 423 -27.20 -23.17 4.37
C GLY A 423 -27.88 -24.25 5.21
N GLY A 424 -27.22 -25.40 5.38
CA GLY A 424 -27.68 -26.42 6.32
C GLY A 424 -27.80 -25.80 7.72
N SER A 425 -28.95 -26.00 8.36
CA SER A 425 -29.22 -25.54 9.73
C SER A 425 -28.16 -26.09 10.69
N ILE A 426 -27.24 -25.26 11.17
CA ILE A 426 -26.42 -25.63 12.32
C ILE A 426 -27.27 -25.40 13.56
N TYR A 427 -27.59 -26.47 14.29
CA TYR A 427 -28.28 -26.39 15.56
C TYR A 427 -27.35 -25.77 16.62
N PHE A 428 -27.89 -24.85 17.42
CA PHE A 428 -27.24 -24.40 18.66
C PHE A 428 -27.24 -25.57 19.64
N GLU A 429 -26.25 -26.47 19.58
CA GLU A 429 -26.00 -27.34 20.73
C GLU A 429 -25.30 -26.52 21.82
N ARG A 430 -25.98 -26.42 22.96
CA ARG A 430 -25.65 -25.59 24.14
C ARG A 430 -24.36 -26.01 24.87
N LYS A 431 -23.45 -26.73 24.21
CA LYS A 431 -22.26 -27.37 24.79
C LYS A 431 -20.97 -27.11 24.00
N ASP A 432 -20.87 -26.04 23.22
CA ASP A 432 -19.61 -25.68 22.56
C ASP A 432 -18.59 -25.08 23.57
N PRO A 433 -17.39 -25.66 23.72
CA PRO A 433 -16.32 -25.11 24.56
C PRO A 433 -15.82 -23.71 24.11
N VAL A 434 -16.25 -23.25 22.92
CA VAL A 434 -15.92 -21.95 22.31
C VAL A 434 -16.52 -20.77 23.10
N PHE A 435 -17.67 -20.94 23.76
CA PHE A 435 -18.26 -19.86 24.57
C PHE A 435 -17.39 -19.50 25.79
N LYS A 436 -16.59 -20.46 26.29
CA LYS A 436 -15.57 -20.22 27.31
C LYS A 436 -14.35 -19.47 26.75
N GLY A 437 -14.00 -19.70 25.48
CA GLY A 437 -12.99 -18.93 24.75
C GLY A 437 -13.40 -17.49 24.48
N TYR A 438 -14.70 -17.26 24.23
CA TYR A 438 -15.27 -15.93 23.98
C TYR A 438 -15.07 -14.96 25.16
N TYR A 439 -15.31 -15.39 26.41
CA TYR A 439 -15.04 -14.56 27.59
C TYR A 439 -13.53 -14.28 27.79
N ARG A 440 -12.67 -15.15 27.27
CA ARG A 440 -11.21 -15.00 27.37
C ARG A 440 -10.65 -14.05 26.31
N ASN A 441 -11.21 -14.06 25.10
CA ASN A 441 -10.73 -13.25 23.96
C ASN A 441 -11.48 -11.92 23.78
N ALA A 442 -12.78 -11.84 24.12
CA ALA A 442 -13.51 -10.56 24.11
C ALA A 442 -12.97 -9.56 25.15
N GLY A 443 -12.38 -10.07 26.25
CA GLY A 443 -11.67 -9.26 27.24
C GLY A 443 -10.36 -8.65 26.74
N LEU A 444 -9.82 -9.12 25.61
CA LEU A 444 -8.59 -8.60 24.99
C LEU A 444 -8.89 -7.52 23.92
N ILE A 445 -10.09 -7.51 23.33
CA ILE A 445 -10.42 -6.67 22.17
C ILE A 445 -11.06 -5.33 22.58
N CYS A 446 -11.59 -5.18 23.80
CA CYS A 446 -12.19 -3.90 24.22
C CYS A 446 -12.10 -3.62 25.74
N PRO A 447 -11.08 -2.87 26.21
CA PRO A 447 -11.00 -2.42 27.61
C PRO A 447 -12.07 -1.39 28.00
N TYR A 448 -12.70 -0.73 27.01
CA TYR A 448 -13.57 0.43 27.23
C TYR A 448 -14.95 0.10 27.83
N PHE A 449 -15.43 -1.15 27.70
CA PHE A 449 -16.72 -1.57 28.27
C PHE A 449 -16.63 -2.17 29.68
N ARG A 450 -15.41 -2.30 30.24
CA ARG A 450 -15.21 -2.82 31.62
C ARG A 450 -15.75 -1.89 32.71
N GLY A 451 -16.04 -0.63 32.38
CA GLY A 451 -16.35 0.42 33.35
C GLY A 451 -17.80 0.52 33.81
N ASN A 452 -18.80 -0.05 33.11
CA ASN A 452 -20.20 0.29 33.44
C ASN A 452 -21.25 -0.83 33.34
N SER A 453 -20.87 -2.07 33.01
CA SER A 453 -21.83 -3.18 32.85
C SER A 453 -21.90 -4.12 34.05
N GLY A 454 -21.10 -3.89 35.09
CA GLY A 454 -20.93 -4.79 36.24
C GLY A 454 -22.04 -4.78 37.30
N ARG A 455 -23.22 -4.19 37.03
CA ARG A 455 -24.29 -4.08 38.04
C ARG A 455 -25.70 -4.52 37.61
N VAL A 456 -25.92 -4.96 36.38
CA VAL A 456 -27.30 -5.21 35.89
C VAL A 456 -27.68 -6.69 35.74
N PHE A 457 -26.76 -7.64 35.85
CA PHE A 457 -27.06 -9.07 35.62
C PHE A 457 -26.74 -10.01 36.80
N GLN A 458 -26.83 -9.50 38.03
CA GLN A 458 -26.97 -10.33 39.24
C GLN A 458 -28.34 -10.07 39.88
N SER A 459 -29.42 -10.42 39.19
CA SER A 459 -30.68 -10.81 39.82
C SER A 459 -31.59 -11.45 38.77
N HIS A 460 -32.13 -12.61 39.14
CA HIS A 460 -33.03 -13.52 38.42
C HIS A 460 -32.40 -14.60 37.54
#